data_AF-A0A6G2K354-F1
#
_entry.id   AF-A0A6G2K354-F1
#
_cell.length_a   1.000
_cell.length_b   1.000
_cell.length_c   1.000
_cell.angle_alpha   90.00
_cell.angle_beta   90.00
_cell.angle_gamma   90.00
#
_symmetry.space_group_name_H-M   'P 1'
#
loop_
_entity.id
_entity.type
_entity.pdbx_description
1 polymer ?
#
loop_
_entity_poly.entity_id
_entity_poly.type
_entity_poly.pdbx_seq_one_letter_code
_entity_poly.pdbx_strand_id
1 'polypeptide(L)'
;MHRATPQFWRHLAELPEPAQRTARRNFLLLAENPGHPSLRFKKVGKFWSARVGRDHRALAIRDGDDLIWVWVGSHDDYDRRIDS
;
A
#
# COMPACT_ATOMS: atom_id res chain seq x y z
N MET A 1 4.95 13.49 4.19
CA MET A 1 3.66 13.06 4.79
C MET A 1 3.05 11.89 4.00
N HIS A 2 2.16 11.08 4.60
CA HIS A 2 1.45 10.01 3.89
C HIS A 2 0.02 10.46 3.57
N ARG A 3 -0.38 10.39 2.29
CA ARG A 3 -1.72 10.78 1.81
C ARG A 3 -2.30 9.65 0.96
N ALA A 4 -3.61 9.46 0.97
CA ALA A 4 -4.27 8.44 0.16
C ALA A 4 -5.33 9.07 -0.75
N THR A 5 -5.35 8.64 -2.01
CA THR A 5 -6.32 9.10 -3.01
C THR A 5 -7.71 8.49 -2.79
N PRO A 6 -8.78 9.10 -3.33
CA PRO A 6 -10.11 8.48 -3.31
C PRO A 6 -10.14 7.08 -3.95
N GLN A 7 -9.35 6.86 -5.01
CA GLN A 7 -9.23 5.55 -5.66
C GLN A 7 -8.66 4.49 -4.71
N PHE A 8 -7.62 4.86 -3.94
CA PHE A 8 -7.07 3.99 -2.93
C PHE A 8 -8.15 3.56 -1.92
N TRP A 9 -8.96 4.50 -1.43
CA TRP A 9 -10.02 4.20 -0.46
C TRP A 9 -11.10 3.30 -1.03
N ARG A 10 -11.44 3.44 -2.32
CA ARG A 10 -12.36 2.55 -3.02
C ARG A 10 -11.82 1.12 -3.08
N HIS A 11 -10.58 0.95 -3.52
CA HIS A 11 -9.95 -0.37 -3.55
C HIS A 11 -9.84 -1.01 -2.17
N LEU A 12 -9.57 -0.19 -1.13
CA LEU A 12 -9.57 -0.67 0.24
C LEU A 12 -10.95 -1.19 0.67
N ALA A 13 -12.02 -0.48 0.32
CA ALA A 13 -13.39 -0.86 0.67
C ALA A 13 -13.86 -2.14 -0.04
N GLU A 14 -13.28 -2.46 -1.20
CA GLU A 14 -13.55 -3.67 -1.98
C GLU A 14 -12.87 -4.92 -1.40
N LEU A 15 -11.92 -4.78 -0.48
CA LEU A 15 -11.22 -5.92 0.13
C LEU A 15 -12.09 -6.64 1.18
N PRO A 16 -11.83 -7.94 1.44
CA PRO A 16 -12.40 -8.61 2.60
C PRO A 16 -12.09 -7.88 3.90
N GLU A 17 -13.04 -7.88 4.85
CA GLU A 17 -12.93 -7.15 6.12
C GLU A 17 -11.60 -7.39 6.90
N PRO A 18 -11.05 -8.63 6.98
CA PRO A 18 -9.76 -8.85 7.63
C PRO A 18 -8.58 -8.14 6.94
N ALA A 19 -8.61 -8.06 5.61
CA ALA A 19 -7.62 -7.35 4.82
C ALA A 19 -7.77 -5.84 5.03
N GLN A 20 -9.00 -5.31 5.10
CA GLN A 20 -9.23 -3.89 5.41
C GLN A 20 -8.63 -3.48 6.76
N ARG A 21 -8.87 -4.27 7.81
CA ARG A 21 -8.31 -4.00 9.15
C ARG A 21 -6.78 -4.04 9.14
N THR A 22 -6.21 -5.03 8.47
CA THR A 22 -4.74 -5.17 8.34
C THR A 22 -4.14 -4.00 7.56
N ALA A 23 -4.80 -3.56 6.48
CA ALA A 23 -4.37 -2.40 5.70
C ALA A 23 -4.33 -1.15 6.58
N ARG A 24 -5.43 -0.84 7.27
CA ARG A 24 -5.51 0.33 8.15
C ARG A 24 -4.43 0.31 9.23
N ARG A 25 -4.20 -0.84 9.88
CA ARG A 25 -3.13 -0.98 10.88
C ARG A 25 -1.74 -0.76 10.28
N ASN A 26 -1.45 -1.35 9.14
CA ASN A 26 -0.16 -1.20 8.47
C ASN A 26 0.06 0.23 7.95
N PHE A 27 -1.01 0.93 7.55
CA PHE A 27 -0.96 2.33 7.18
C PHE A 27 -0.58 3.24 8.35
N LEU A 28 -1.22 3.02 9.51
CA LEU A 28 -0.86 3.73 10.75
C LEU A 28 0.59 3.43 11.15
N LEU A 29 0.98 2.16 11.11
CA LEU A 29 2.36 1.75 11.41
C LEU A 29 3.37 2.36 10.43
N LEU A 30 3.02 2.48 9.15
CA LEU A 30 3.91 3.10 8.17
C LEU A 30 4.09 4.60 8.42
N ALA A 31 3.04 5.31 8.83
CA ALA A 31 3.14 6.72 9.17
C ALA A 31 4.01 6.96 10.42
N GLU A 32 3.99 6.03 11.37
CA GLU A 32 4.78 6.09 12.60
C GLU A 32 6.21 5.58 12.42
N ASN A 33 6.38 4.48 11.69
CA ASN A 33 7.67 3.82 11.45
C ASN A 33 7.75 3.26 10.01
N PRO A 34 8.13 4.09 9.02
CA PRO A 34 8.29 3.67 7.63
C PRO A 34 9.30 2.54 7.44
N GLY A 35 10.27 2.41 8.36
CA GLY A 35 11.34 1.41 8.33
C GLY A 35 10.96 0.05 8.93
N HIS A 36 9.70 -0.14 9.36
CA HIS A 36 9.31 -1.36 10.04
C HIS A 36 9.43 -2.60 9.12
N PRO A 37 10.17 -3.65 9.50
CA PRO A 37 10.48 -4.79 8.62
C PRO A 37 9.25 -5.53 8.09
N SER A 38 8.15 -5.56 8.84
CA SER A 38 6.90 -6.23 8.43
C SER A 38 6.24 -5.57 7.21
N LEU A 39 6.47 -4.27 7.00
CA LEU A 39 5.89 -3.52 5.89
C LEU A 39 6.63 -3.83 4.58
N ARG A 40 7.90 -4.28 4.66
CA ARG A 40 8.81 -4.44 3.52
C ARG A 40 8.69 -3.30 2.51
N PHE A 41 8.69 -2.08 3.04
CA PHE A 41 8.48 -0.87 2.25
C PHE A 41 9.67 -0.65 1.31
N LYS A 42 9.44 -0.69 0.00
CA LYS A 42 10.52 -0.59 -1.01
C LYS A 42 10.04 0.04 -2.31
N LYS A 43 10.97 0.61 -3.07
CA LYS A 43 10.71 1.10 -4.43
C LYS A 43 10.59 -0.09 -5.41
N VAL A 44 9.57 -0.06 -6.27
CA VAL A 44 9.32 -1.04 -7.34
C VAL A 44 8.92 -0.27 -8.60
N GLY A 45 9.83 -0.20 -9.57
CA GLY A 45 9.66 0.64 -10.76
C GLY A 45 9.43 2.11 -10.40
N LYS A 46 8.33 2.68 -10.90
CA LYS A 46 7.88 4.05 -10.59
C LYS A 46 7.13 4.18 -9.26
N PHE A 47 6.79 3.07 -8.61
CA PHE A 47 6.00 3.05 -7.39
C PHE A 47 6.84 2.71 -6.16
N TRP A 48 6.25 2.92 -5.00
CA TRP A 48 6.66 2.38 -3.72
C TRP A 48 5.64 1.36 -3.27
N SER A 49 6.09 0.19 -2.83
CA SER A 49 5.23 -0.91 -2.40
C SER A 49 5.37 -1.17 -0.91
N ALA A 50 4.24 -1.40 -0.23
CA ALA A 50 4.18 -1.88 1.14
C ALA A 50 3.31 -3.15 1.22
N ARG A 51 3.64 -4.04 2.17
CA ARG A 51 2.83 -5.20 2.52
C ARG A 51 1.65 -4.80 3.39
N VAL A 52 0.50 -5.35 3.04
CA VAL A 52 -0.74 -5.29 3.80
C VAL A 52 -1.08 -6.73 4.19
N GLY A 53 -0.50 -7.20 5.29
CA GLY A 53 -0.54 -8.62 5.64
C GLY A 53 0.22 -9.51 4.66
N ARG A 54 -0.17 -10.79 4.59
CA ARG A 54 0.54 -11.82 3.81
C ARG A 54 0.31 -11.64 2.30
N ASP A 55 -0.96 -11.52 1.92
CA ASP A 55 -1.42 -11.70 0.54
C ASP A 55 -1.88 -10.42 -0.15
N HIS A 56 -1.76 -9.26 0.51
CA HIS A 56 -2.11 -7.97 -0.08
C HIS A 56 -0.92 -7.01 -0.12
N ARG A 57 -0.95 -6.09 -1.08
CA ARG A 57 0.04 -5.03 -1.27
C ARG A 57 -0.67 -3.70 -1.44
N ALA A 58 0.01 -2.64 -1.06
CA ALA A 58 -0.37 -1.27 -1.35
C ALA A 58 0.73 -0.61 -2.18
N LEU A 59 0.32 0.30 -3.06
CA LEU A 59 1.19 1.07 -3.94
C LEU A 59 1.03 2.56 -3.68
N ALA A 60 2.17 3.25 -3.61
CA ALA A 60 2.28 4.69 -3.50
C ALA A 60 3.16 5.26 -4.61
N ILE A 61 2.92 6.52 -4.93
CA ILE A 61 3.82 7.35 -5.73
C ILE A 61 4.49 8.32 -4.78
N ARG A 62 5.78 8.59 -5.00
CA ARG A 62 6.51 9.61 -4.25
C ARG A 62 6.41 10.94 -5.00
N ASP A 63 5.96 11.98 -4.32
CA ASP A 63 5.89 13.35 -4.80
C ASP A 63 6.66 14.24 -3.82
N GLY A 64 7.90 14.60 -4.17
CA GLY A 64 8.84 15.21 -3.24
C GLY A 64 9.09 14.32 -2.01
N ASP A 65 8.71 14.83 -0.83
CA ASP A 65 8.80 14.12 0.45
C ASP A 65 7.48 13.47 0.88
N ASP A 66 6.46 13.51 0.02
CA ASP A 66 5.18 12.88 0.25
C ASP A 66 5.05 11.52 -0.43
N LEU A 67 4.31 10.64 0.24
CA LEU A 67 3.89 9.36 -0.29
C LEU A 67 2.38 9.40 -0.51
N ILE A 68 1.98 9.31 -1.78
CA ILE A 68 0.59 9.34 -2.22
C ILE A 68 0.17 7.92 -2.58
N TRP A 69 -0.67 7.31 -1.74
CA TRP A 69 -1.22 5.97 -1.94
C TRP A 69 -2.33 5.99 -2.99
N VAL A 70 -2.16 5.13 -4.00
CA VAL A 70 -3.02 5.10 -5.19
C VAL A 70 -3.75 3.78 -5.35
N TRP A 71 -3.25 2.70 -4.76
CA TRP A 71 -3.83 1.37 -4.92
C TRP A 71 -3.55 0.45 -3.72
N VAL A 72 -4.46 -0.48 -3.45
CA VAL A 72 -4.29 -1.63 -2.56
C VAL A 72 -5.05 -2.83 -3.13
N GLY A 73 -4.50 -4.03 -3.00
CA GLY A 73 -5.14 -5.22 -3.54
C GLY A 73 -4.37 -6.49 -3.28
N SER A 74 -4.84 -7.58 -3.88
CA SER A 74 -4.21 -8.91 -3.78
C SER A 74 -2.80 -8.91 -4.39
N HIS A 75 -1.99 -9.90 -4.02
CA HIS A 75 -0.68 -10.10 -4.62
C HIS A 75 -0.77 -10.34 -6.13
N ASP A 76 -1.77 -11.09 -6.58
CA ASP A 76 -1.97 -11.40 -8.00
C ASP A 76 -2.30 -10.14 -8.81
N ASP A 77 -3.14 -9.26 -8.27
CA ASP A 77 -3.44 -7.97 -8.88
C ASP A 77 -2.25 -7.01 -8.85
N TYR A 78 -1.41 -7.13 -7.83
CA TYR A 78 -0.17 -6.38 -7.72
C TYR A 78 0.80 -6.79 -8.82
N ASP A 79 1.04 -8.08 -9.02
CA ASP A 79 1.99 -8.59 -10.02
C ASP A 79 1.61 -8.13 -11.43
N ARG A 80 0.31 -8.23 -11.77
CA ARG A 80 -0.22 -7.70 -13.04
C ARG A 80 0.03 -6.20 -13.28
N ARG A 81 0.22 -5.41 -12.22
CA ARG A 81 0.41 -3.94 -12.29
C ARG A 81 1.88 -3.54 -12.32
N ILE A 82 2.78 -4.37 -11.81
CA ILE A 82 4.21 -4.08 -11.78
C ILE A 82 4.97 -4.70 -12.95
N ASP A 83 4.40 -5.73 -13.59
CA ASP A 83 4.99 -6.39 -14.77
C ASP A 83 4.59 -5.72 -16.12
N SER A 84 3.97 -4.53 -16.09
CA SER A 84 3.55 -3.77 -17.28
C SER A 84 4.42 -2.54 -17.56
#